data_AF-A0AAU9Q2G7-F1
#
_entry.id   AF-A0AAU9Q2G7-F1
#
_cell.length_a   1.000
_cell.length_b   1.000
_cell.length_c   1.000
_cell.angle_alpha   90.00
_cell.angle_beta   90.00
_cell.angle_gamma   90.00
#
_symmetry.space_group_name_H-M   'P 1'
#
loop_
_entity.id
_entity.type
_entity.pdbx_description
1 polymer ?
#
loop_
_entity_poly.entity_id
_entity_poly.type
_entity_poly.pdbx_seq_one_letter_code
_entity_poly.pdbx_strand_id
1 'polypeptide(L)'
;MKAKQRGVASIEFAIGFFAFWLMCMAWVEMSYMSYISAINDLTISEISRTAKKRNDDYMQTVQAVLNREGSIWNTAVDVERFRVSIQYLDNIESLTAYTEQCELAPEQASRECGDAENAALAVYHIDYNFQPIFSYFLGLQSTMSREMVVVQEYERSQFAI
;
A
#
# COMPACT_ATOMS: atom_id res chain seq x y z
N MET A 1 4.55 15.15 -62.00
CA MET A 1 5.50 14.18 -61.40
C MET A 1 4.94 13.72 -60.05
N LYS A 2 4.43 12.49 -59.94
CA LYS A 2 3.98 11.95 -58.64
C LYS A 2 5.22 11.46 -57.88
N ALA A 3 5.56 12.13 -56.78
CA ALA A 3 6.65 11.69 -55.91
C ALA A 3 6.32 10.30 -55.36
N LYS A 4 7.24 9.34 -55.56
CA LYS A 4 7.11 7.97 -55.07
C LYS A 4 7.20 8.00 -53.54
N GLN A 5 6.06 7.86 -52.86
CA GLN A 5 6.00 7.67 -51.40
C GLN A 5 6.58 6.30 -51.04
N ARG A 6 7.91 6.21 -50.91
CA ARG A 6 8.60 5.03 -50.37
C ARG A 6 8.80 5.28 -48.87
N GLY A 7 8.27 4.41 -48.03
CA GLY A 7 8.49 4.44 -46.57
C GLY A 7 7.29 4.85 -45.71
N VAL A 8 6.18 5.30 -46.30
CA VAL A 8 4.95 5.64 -45.53
C VAL A 8 4.45 4.44 -44.72
N ALA A 9 4.43 3.25 -45.33
CA ALA A 9 4.02 2.02 -44.65
C ALA A 9 4.96 1.64 -43.48
N SER A 10 6.26 1.91 -43.59
CA SER A 10 7.21 1.64 -42.50
C SER A 10 7.03 2.61 -41.33
N ILE A 11 6.74 3.88 -41.61
CA ILE A 11 6.46 4.90 -40.57
C ILE A 11 5.13 4.57 -39.87
N GLU A 12 4.08 4.26 -40.64
CA GLU A 12 2.78 3.87 -40.11
C GLU A 12 2.87 2.62 -39.23
N PHE A 13 3.62 1.60 -39.67
CA PHE A 13 3.88 0.42 -38.86
C PHE A 13 4.65 0.72 -37.58
N ALA A 14 5.69 1.56 -37.64
CA ALA A 14 6.46 1.93 -36.45
C ALA A 14 5.61 2.67 -35.41
N ILE A 15 4.78 3.62 -35.84
CA ILE A 15 3.87 4.36 -34.95
C ILE A 15 2.79 3.44 -34.38
N GLY A 16 2.19 2.58 -35.21
CA GLY A 16 1.17 1.62 -34.76
C GLY A 16 1.73 0.60 -33.77
N PHE A 17 2.91 0.04 -34.05
CA PHE A 17 3.60 -0.87 -33.13
C PHE A 17 3.94 -0.18 -31.81
N PHE A 18 4.46 1.05 -31.86
CA PHE A 18 4.78 1.81 -30.65
C PHE A 18 3.53 2.09 -29.80
N ALA A 19 2.43 2.50 -30.42
CA ALA A 19 1.16 2.71 -29.72
C ALA A 19 0.62 1.42 -29.08
N PHE A 20 0.68 0.30 -29.80
CA PHE A 20 0.30 -1.01 -29.25
C PHE A 20 1.20 -1.44 -28.09
N TRP A 21 2.51 -1.23 -28.21
CA TRP A 21 3.45 -1.52 -27.12
C TRP A 21 3.16 -0.69 -25.87
N LEU A 22 2.85 0.61 -26.01
CA LEU A 22 2.44 1.46 -24.90
C LEU A 22 1.16 0.96 -24.23
N MET A 23 0.18 0.49 -25.02
CA MET A 23 -1.04 -0.13 -24.48
C MET A 23 -0.73 -1.38 -23.65
N CYS A 24 0.16 -2.26 -24.11
CA CYS A 24 0.60 -3.41 -23.33
C CYS A 24 1.28 -3.00 -22.03
N MET A 25 2.15 -1.98 -22.06
CA MET A 25 2.80 -1.45 -20.85
C MET A 25 1.79 -0.88 -19.85
N ALA A 26 0.79 -0.15 -20.32
CA ALA A 26 -0.30 0.36 -19.49
C ALA A 26 -1.13 -0.79 -18.86
N TRP A 27 -1.33 -1.89 -19.58
CA TRP A 27 -2.01 -3.06 -19.04
C TRP A 27 -1.19 -3.76 -17.93
N VAL A 28 0.13 -3.90 -18.14
CA VAL A 28 1.05 -4.44 -17.12
C VAL A 28 1.00 -3.57 -15.86
N GLU A 29 0.99 -2.25 -16.03
CA GLU A 29 0.89 -1.30 -14.94
C GLU A 29 -0.42 -1.41 -14.14
N MET A 30 -1.57 -1.52 -14.82
CA MET A 30 -2.86 -1.79 -14.17
C MET A 30 -2.83 -3.10 -13.37
N SER A 31 -2.18 -4.13 -13.92
CA SER A 31 -2.03 -5.42 -13.23
C SER A 31 -1.15 -5.30 -11.99
N TYR A 32 -0.07 -4.51 -12.07
CA TYR A 32 0.82 -4.23 -10.95
C TYR A 32 0.13 -3.45 -9.83
N MET A 33 -0.67 -2.43 -10.17
CA MET A 33 -1.50 -1.70 -9.20
C MET A 33 -2.49 -2.63 -8.49
N SER A 34 -3.17 -3.52 -9.24
CA SER A 34 -4.06 -4.52 -8.65
C SER A 34 -3.32 -5.49 -7.72
N TYR A 35 -2.06 -5.80 -8.02
CA TYR A 35 -1.25 -6.70 -7.21
C TYR A 35 -0.86 -6.07 -5.87
N ILE A 36 -0.39 -4.82 -5.86
CA ILE A 36 -0.10 -4.06 -4.62
C ILE A 36 -1.35 -3.95 -3.75
N SER A 37 -2.48 -3.66 -4.37
CA SER A 37 -3.77 -3.56 -3.70
C SER A 37 -4.13 -4.85 -2.94
N ALA A 38 -3.91 -6.01 -3.56
CA ALA A 38 -4.15 -7.31 -2.93
C ALA A 38 -3.19 -7.62 -1.77
N ILE A 39 -1.93 -7.17 -1.86
CA ILE A 39 -0.95 -7.31 -0.76
C ILE A 39 -1.38 -6.47 0.44
N ASN A 40 -1.86 -5.25 0.21
CA ASN A 40 -2.37 -4.42 1.31
C ASN A 40 -3.55 -5.11 2.01
N ASP A 41 -4.51 -5.66 1.25
CA ASP A 41 -5.67 -6.37 1.81
C ASP A 41 -5.26 -7.65 2.57
N LEU A 42 -4.25 -8.37 2.08
CA LEU A 42 -3.67 -9.53 2.76
C LEU A 42 -3.00 -9.11 4.08
N THR A 43 -2.18 -8.05 4.04
CA THR A 43 -1.45 -7.53 5.19
C THR A 43 -2.41 -7.15 6.30
N ILE A 44 -3.44 -6.39 5.95
CA ILE A 44 -4.58 -6.04 6.79
C ILE A 44 -5.23 -7.27 7.44
N SER A 45 -5.50 -8.31 6.65
CA SER A 45 -6.14 -9.52 7.15
C SER A 45 -5.25 -10.29 8.13
N GLU A 46 -3.94 -10.35 7.89
CA GLU A 46 -3.00 -10.99 8.80
C GLU A 46 -2.83 -10.19 10.10
N ILE A 47 -2.78 -8.86 10.04
CA ILE A 47 -2.76 -7.96 11.20
C ILE A 47 -4.00 -8.19 12.07
N SER A 48 -5.19 -8.12 11.47
CA SER A 48 -6.46 -8.35 12.18
C SER A 48 -6.49 -9.73 12.87
N ARG A 49 -5.96 -10.75 12.19
CA ARG A 49 -5.85 -12.10 12.77
C ARG A 49 -4.87 -12.15 13.94
N THR A 50 -3.72 -11.49 13.85
CA THR A 50 -2.71 -11.48 14.91
C THR A 50 -3.17 -10.67 16.11
N ALA A 51 -3.82 -9.54 15.88
CA ALA A 51 -4.36 -8.68 16.93
C ALA A 51 -5.40 -9.37 17.84
N LYS A 52 -6.02 -10.45 17.35
CA LYS A 52 -6.93 -11.29 18.15
C LYS A 52 -6.20 -12.34 19.00
N LYS A 53 -4.97 -12.71 18.64
CA LYS A 53 -4.28 -13.88 19.21
C LYS A 53 -3.22 -13.53 20.25
N ARG A 54 -2.64 -12.32 20.22
CA ARG A 54 -1.47 -11.98 21.04
C ARG A 54 -1.36 -10.47 21.27
N ASN A 55 -0.83 -10.08 22.43
CA ASN A 55 -0.31 -8.74 22.74
C ASN A 55 1.19 -8.71 22.48
N ASP A 56 1.53 -8.68 21.20
CA ASP A 56 2.90 -8.44 20.74
C ASP A 56 2.91 -7.13 19.96
N ASP A 57 4.12 -6.60 19.75
CA ASP A 57 4.43 -5.46 18.89
C ASP A 57 3.70 -5.56 17.52
N TYR A 58 2.61 -4.80 17.40
CA TYR A 58 1.73 -4.80 16.23
C TYR A 58 2.48 -4.31 14.99
N MET A 59 3.38 -3.33 15.16
CA MET A 59 4.23 -2.83 14.09
C MET A 59 5.22 -3.88 13.61
N GLN A 60 5.83 -4.64 14.53
CA GLN A 60 6.69 -5.76 14.17
C GLN A 60 5.91 -6.81 13.36
N THR A 61 4.64 -7.04 13.69
CA THR A 61 3.77 -7.92 12.89
C THR A 61 3.58 -7.37 11.47
N VAL A 62 3.28 -6.07 11.32
CA VAL A 62 3.16 -5.46 9.98
C VAL A 62 4.46 -5.63 9.19
N GLN A 63 5.59 -5.31 9.81
CA GLN A 63 6.90 -5.43 9.18
C GLN A 63 7.23 -6.88 8.82
N ALA A 64 6.84 -7.86 9.64
CA ALA A 64 7.06 -9.27 9.36
C ALA A 64 6.21 -9.78 8.18
N VAL A 65 4.99 -9.26 8.01
CA VAL A 65 4.14 -9.61 6.87
C VAL A 65 4.67 -8.98 5.58
N LEU A 66 5.07 -7.70 5.63
CA LEU A 66 5.64 -6.99 4.49
C LEU A 66 7.00 -7.56 4.06
N ASN A 67 7.87 -7.89 5.02
CA ASN A 67 9.21 -8.44 4.76
C ASN A 67 9.28 -9.97 4.75
N ARG A 68 8.13 -10.65 4.63
CA ARG A 68 8.08 -12.12 4.74
C ARG A 68 8.99 -12.79 3.71
N GLU A 69 10.06 -13.42 4.19
CA GLU A 69 11.02 -14.12 3.33
C GLU A 69 10.35 -15.22 2.49
N GLY A 70 10.80 -15.34 1.23
CA GLY A 70 10.23 -16.30 0.27
C GLY A 70 8.89 -15.89 -0.33
N SER A 71 8.41 -14.68 -0.03
CA SER A 71 7.19 -14.21 -0.65
C SER A 71 7.40 -13.77 -2.09
N ILE A 72 6.50 -14.23 -2.97
CA ILE A 72 6.45 -13.89 -4.40
C ILE A 72 6.35 -12.38 -4.64
N TRP A 73 5.82 -11.59 -3.71
CA TRP A 73 5.71 -10.14 -3.88
C TRP A 73 7.02 -9.37 -3.65
N ASN A 74 7.94 -9.87 -2.82
CA ASN A 74 9.21 -9.18 -2.54
C ASN A 74 10.12 -9.04 -3.77
N THR A 75 9.82 -9.77 -4.85
CA THR A 75 10.54 -9.66 -6.13
C THR A 75 9.94 -8.57 -7.03
N ALA A 76 8.66 -8.25 -6.87
CA ALA A 76 7.94 -7.31 -7.73
C ALA A 76 7.69 -5.95 -7.03
N VAL A 77 7.64 -5.92 -5.71
CA VAL A 77 7.27 -4.76 -4.91
C VAL A 77 8.46 -4.36 -4.04
N ASP A 78 8.77 -3.07 -4.07
CA ASP A 78 9.83 -2.46 -3.27
C ASP A 78 9.28 -2.18 -1.87
N VAL A 79 9.67 -3.00 -0.90
CA VAL A 79 9.11 -2.95 0.46
C VAL A 79 9.49 -1.65 1.18
N GLU A 80 10.58 -1.00 0.76
CA GLU A 80 11.05 0.28 1.34
C GLU A 80 10.13 1.46 0.99
N ARG A 81 9.23 1.28 0.01
CA ARG A 81 8.24 2.31 -0.39
C ARG A 81 6.95 2.27 0.40
N PHE A 82 6.79 1.28 1.29
CA PHE A 82 5.68 1.26 2.23
C PHE A 82 5.95 2.22 3.38
N ARG A 83 4.95 3.02 3.72
CA ARG A 83 4.92 3.82 4.93
C ARG A 83 3.71 3.41 5.75
N VAL A 84 3.93 3.04 7.00
CA VAL A 84 2.88 2.46 7.86
C VAL A 84 2.75 3.30 9.12
N SER A 85 1.55 3.74 9.45
CA SER A 85 1.26 4.27 10.77
C SER A 85 0.16 3.50 11.48
N ILE A 86 0.30 3.39 12.79
CA ILE A 86 -0.68 2.76 13.68
C ILE A 86 -1.08 3.79 14.73
N GLN A 87 -2.37 4.06 14.83
CA GLN A 87 -2.94 4.88 15.89
C GLN A 87 -3.75 3.98 16.83
N TYR A 88 -3.35 3.89 18.08
CA TYR A 88 -4.09 3.18 19.11
C TYR A 88 -5.16 4.07 19.72
N LEU A 89 -6.33 3.47 20.00
CA LEU A 89 -7.52 4.16 20.48
C LEU A 89 -8.23 3.31 21.54
N ASP A 90 -8.63 3.96 22.63
CA ASP A 90 -9.23 3.26 23.78
C ASP A 90 -10.67 2.82 23.50
N ASN A 91 -11.43 3.64 22.77
CA ASN A 91 -12.88 3.45 22.61
C ASN A 91 -13.44 4.10 21.33
N ILE A 92 -14.72 3.82 21.03
CA ILE A 92 -15.40 4.34 19.84
C ILE A 92 -15.49 5.89 19.86
N GLU A 93 -15.59 6.50 21.03
CA GLU A 93 -15.64 7.97 21.15
C GLU A 93 -14.32 8.60 20.69
N SER A 94 -13.18 8.01 21.09
CA SER A 94 -11.86 8.42 20.59
C SER A 94 -11.69 8.22 19.08
N LEU A 95 -12.37 7.22 18.49
CA LEU A 95 -12.43 7.07 17.03
C LEU A 95 -13.27 8.16 16.36
N THR A 96 -14.34 8.64 16.99
CA THR A 96 -15.12 9.77 16.43
C THR A 96 -14.41 11.12 16.56
N ALA A 97 -13.54 11.26 17.56
CA ALA A 97 -12.68 12.42 17.76
C ALA A 97 -11.38 12.35 16.95
N TYR A 98 -11.09 11.22 16.30
CA TYR A 98 -9.93 11.03 15.46
C TYR A 98 -10.08 11.85 14.17
N THR A 99 -9.49 13.04 14.17
CA THR A 99 -9.40 13.94 13.01
C THR A 99 -7.97 14.18 12.56
N GLU A 100 -6.99 13.95 13.42
CA GLU A 100 -5.56 14.10 13.09
C GLU A 100 -4.94 12.71 12.93
N GLN A 101 -4.50 12.41 11.71
CA GLN A 101 -3.84 11.16 11.39
C GLN A 101 -2.48 11.08 12.09
N CYS A 102 -2.04 9.87 12.45
CA CYS A 102 -0.68 9.63 12.93
C CYS A 102 0.30 9.93 11.78
N GLU A 103 0.72 11.18 11.66
CA GLU A 103 1.55 11.66 10.56
C GLU A 103 2.97 11.12 10.65
N LEU A 104 3.42 10.51 9.55
CA LEU A 104 4.78 10.03 9.38
C LEU A 104 5.68 11.18 8.93
N ALA A 105 6.73 11.46 9.71
CA ALA A 105 7.80 12.34 9.25
C ALA A 105 8.41 11.80 7.94
N PRO A 106 8.89 12.65 7.03
CA PRO A 106 9.38 12.22 5.71
C PRO A 106 10.53 11.21 5.77
N GLU A 107 11.28 11.17 6.88
CA GLU A 107 12.39 10.23 7.10
C GLU A 107 11.97 8.92 7.79
N GLN A 108 10.69 8.77 8.17
CA GLN A 108 10.17 7.61 8.87
C GLN A 108 9.32 6.73 7.95
N ALA A 109 9.69 5.45 7.87
CA ALA A 109 8.92 4.40 7.19
C ALA A 109 7.78 3.86 8.06
N SER A 110 7.90 3.96 9.38
CA SER A 110 6.86 3.50 10.30
C SER A 110 6.73 4.35 11.54
N ARG A 111 5.50 4.49 12.05
CA ARG A 111 5.21 5.24 13.29
C ARG A 111 4.04 4.64 14.05
N GLU A 112 4.15 4.63 15.37
CA GLU A 112 3.06 4.31 16.28
C GLU A 112 2.69 5.57 17.08
N CYS A 113 1.40 5.75 17.30
CA CYS A 113 0.83 6.85 18.05
C CYS A 113 -0.19 6.32 19.05
N GLY A 114 -0.17 6.84 20.28
CA GLY A 114 -0.97 6.34 21.40
C GLY A 114 -0.27 5.20 22.15
N ASP A 115 -0.99 4.62 23.11
CA ASP A 115 -0.54 3.45 23.88
C ASP A 115 -1.22 2.19 23.33
N ALA A 116 -0.44 1.14 23.06
CA ALA A 116 -0.98 -0.12 22.57
C ALA A 116 -1.69 -0.91 23.68
N GLU A 117 -1.26 -0.73 24.95
CA GLU A 117 -1.86 -1.43 26.08
C GLU A 117 -3.27 -0.92 26.35
N ASN A 118 -4.22 -1.84 26.52
CA ASN A 118 -5.64 -1.55 26.81
C ASN A 118 -6.39 -0.77 25.71
N ALA A 119 -5.78 -0.53 24.56
CA ALA A 119 -6.43 0.10 23.44
C ALA A 119 -7.38 -0.89 22.74
N ALA A 120 -8.69 -0.71 22.88
CA ALA A 120 -9.67 -1.62 22.27
C ALA A 120 -9.71 -1.53 20.74
N LEU A 121 -9.19 -0.45 20.16
CA LEU A 121 -9.20 -0.14 18.74
C LEU A 121 -7.80 0.28 18.26
N ALA A 122 -7.51 0.00 17.00
CA ALA A 122 -6.34 0.55 16.32
C ALA A 122 -6.71 0.94 14.88
N VAL A 123 -6.22 2.09 14.43
CA VAL A 123 -6.31 2.54 13.05
C VAL A 123 -4.97 2.30 12.38
N TYR A 124 -4.97 1.44 11.37
CA TYR A 124 -3.82 1.13 10.54
C TYR A 124 -3.92 1.93 9.26
N HIS A 125 -2.88 2.69 8.97
CA HIS A 125 -2.74 3.46 7.75
C HIS A 125 -1.51 2.97 6.98
N ILE A 126 -1.71 2.51 5.75
CA ILE A 126 -0.65 1.97 4.90
C ILE A 126 -0.63 2.77 3.61
N ASP A 127 0.47 3.48 3.40
CA ASP A 127 0.76 4.19 2.17
C ASP A 127 1.80 3.45 1.35
N TYR A 128 1.54 3.30 0.06
CA TYR A 128 2.52 2.85 -0.90
C TYR A 128 2.76 3.92 -1.95
N ASN A 129 4.00 4.42 -2.02
CA ASN A 129 4.40 5.40 -3.01
C ASN A 129 4.66 4.71 -4.35
N PHE A 130 3.60 4.64 -5.17
CA PHE A 130 3.67 4.08 -6.51
C PHE A 130 4.22 5.09 -7.50
N GLN A 131 5.24 4.68 -8.26
CA GLN A 131 5.76 5.44 -9.38
C GLN A 131 5.37 4.75 -10.69
N PRO A 132 4.36 5.28 -11.39
CA PRO A 132 3.97 4.80 -12.70
C PRO A 132 5.13 4.70 -13.69
N ILE A 133 5.09 3.77 -14.63
CA ILE A 133 6.09 3.67 -15.71
C ILE A 133 6.06 4.94 -16.57
N PHE A 134 4.86 5.50 -16.77
CA PHE A 134 4.68 6.77 -17.47
C PHE A 134 4.99 8.02 -16.62
N SER A 135 5.39 7.86 -15.35
CA SER A 135 5.73 9.00 -14.47
C SER A 135 6.88 9.83 -15.03
N TYR A 136 7.85 9.22 -15.72
CA TYR A 136 8.97 9.93 -16.32
C TYR A 136 8.53 10.90 -17.45
N PHE A 137 7.43 10.58 -18.13
CA PHE A 137 6.91 11.38 -19.25
C PHE A 137 5.81 12.37 -18.82
N LEU A 138 5.02 12.01 -17.81
CA LEU A 138 3.83 12.76 -17.41
C LEU A 138 3.95 13.42 -16.02
N GLY A 139 5.03 13.18 -15.29
CA GLY A 139 5.21 13.69 -13.91
C GLY A 139 4.22 13.12 -12.91
N LEU A 140 3.58 11.99 -13.22
CA LEU A 140 2.53 11.40 -12.39
C LEU A 140 3.16 10.65 -11.22
N GLN A 141 2.92 11.12 -10.00
CA GLN A 141 3.15 10.39 -8.77
C GLN A 141 1.78 10.03 -8.17
N SER A 142 1.64 8.79 -7.71
CA SER A 142 0.39 8.33 -7.10
C SER A 142 0.71 7.59 -5.81
N THR A 143 0.17 8.08 -4.70
CA THR A 143 0.22 7.36 -3.43
C THR A 143 -1.04 6.52 -3.31
N MET A 144 -0.87 5.22 -3.12
CA MET A 144 -1.96 4.32 -2.80
C MET A 144 -2.05 4.21 -1.28
N SER A 145 -3.07 4.84 -0.72
CA SER A 145 -3.34 4.81 0.71
C SER A 145 -4.48 3.85 1.02
N ARG A 146 -4.32 3.06 2.09
CA ARG A 146 -5.40 2.29 2.70
C ARG A 146 -5.43 2.55 4.19
N GLU A 147 -6.62 2.81 4.69
CA GLU A 147 -6.89 2.97 6.12
C GLU A 147 -7.88 1.91 6.59
N MET A 148 -7.63 1.32 7.75
CA MET A 148 -8.51 0.34 8.37
C MET A 148 -8.54 0.50 9.89
N VAL A 149 -9.74 0.43 10.46
CA VAL A 149 -9.96 0.30 11.90
C VAL A 149 -10.07 -1.19 12.28
N VAL A 150 -9.27 -1.63 13.23
CA VAL A 150 -9.24 -3.01 13.76
C VAL A 150 -9.63 -2.99 15.23
N VAL A 151 -10.45 -3.96 15.62
CA VAL A 151 -10.75 -4.22 17.03
C VAL A 151 -9.66 -5.10 17.63
N GLN A 152 -9.02 -4.64 18.68
CA GLN A 152 -7.98 -5.36 19.41
C GLN A 152 -8.62 -6.22 20.51
N GLU A 153 -9.14 -7.38 20.10
CA GLU A 153 -9.88 -8.26 21.00
C GLU A 153 -9.04 -8.75 22.20
N TYR A 154 -7.73 -8.91 22.02
CA TYR A 154 -6.84 -9.31 23.11
C TYR A 154 -6.76 -8.24 24.21
N GLU A 155 -6.54 -6.98 23.85
CA GLU A 155 -6.48 -5.85 24.80
C GLU A 155 -7.82 -5.62 25.49
N ARG A 156 -8.93 -5.89 24.80
CA ARG A 156 -10.27 -5.84 25.40
C ARG A 156 -10.48 -6.92 26.47
N SER A 157 -9.80 -8.06 26.37
CA SER A 157 -10.00 -9.20 27.27
C SER A 157 -9.33 -9.07 28.64
N GLN A 158 -8.55 -7.99 28.87
CA GLN A 158 -8.14 -7.60 30.23
C GLN A 158 -9.24 -6.87 31.02
N PHE A 159 -10.33 -6.45 30.37
CA PHE A 159 -11.48 -5.81 31.02
C PHE A 159 -12.58 -6.78 31.42
N ALA A 160 -12.21 -7.91 32.05
CA ALA A 160 -13.14 -8.76 32.77
C ALA A 160 -12.87 -8.67 34.28
N ILE A 161 -13.54 -7.72 34.94
CA ILE A 161 -13.90 -7.79 36.36
C ILE A 161 -15.41 -7.70 36.45
#